data_AF-A0A1F2P4V5-F1
#
_entry.id   AF-A0A1F2P4V5-F1
#
_cell.length_a   1.000
_cell.length_b   1.000
_cell.length_c   1.000
_cell.angle_alpha   90.00
_cell.angle_beta   90.00
_cell.angle_gamma   90.00
#
_symmetry.space_group_name_H-M   'P 1'
#
loop_
_entity.id
_entity.type
_entity.pdbx_description
1 polymer ?
#
loop_
_entity_poly.entity_id
_entity_poly.type
_entity_poly.pdbx_seq_one_letter_code
_entity_poly.pdbx_strand_id
1 'polypeptide(L)' 'MRVIERIIEAPYKFLKRYFKRNLSESGFSANKRRFGWLIRQKREDRREMALFAIGLWHNIFAIRVR' A
#
# COMPACT_ATOMS: atom_id res chain seq x y z
N MET A 1 -19.53 0.55 -11.30
CA MET A 1 -19.40 -0.87 -10.96
C MET A 1 -18.82 -1.00 -9.55
N ARG A 2 -19.63 -1.46 -8.60
CA ARG A 2 -19.26 -1.59 -7.17
C ARG A 2 -18.29 -2.77 -7.03
N VAL A 3 -17.38 -2.72 -6.04
CA VAL A 3 -16.35 -3.78 -5.83
C VAL A 3 -16.98 -5.17 -5.66
N ILE A 4 -18.17 -5.23 -5.04
CA ILE A 4 -18.93 -6.45 -4.80
C ILE A 4 -19.36 -7.11 -6.13
N GLU A 5 -19.83 -6.34 -7.11
CA GLU A 5 -20.25 -6.84 -8.42
C GLU A 5 -19.08 -7.52 -9.15
N ARG A 6 -17.87 -6.94 -9.06
CA ARG A 6 -16.66 -7.50 -9.69
C ARG A 6 -16.16 -8.79 -9.04
N ILE A 7 -16.47 -9.02 -7.77
CA ILE A 7 -16.17 -10.29 -7.08
C ILE A 7 -17.12 -11.37 -7.57
N ILE A 8 -18.41 -11.05 -7.72
CA ILE A 8 -19.44 -12.00 -8.14
C ILE A 8 -19.23 -12.45 -9.59
N GLU A 9 -18.95 -11.50 -10.50
CA GLU A 9 -18.80 -11.80 -11.94
C GLU A 9 -17.55 -12.62 -12.27
N ALA A 10 -16.44 -12.40 -11.57
CA ALA A 10 -15.16 -13.05 -11.88
C ALA A 10 -14.29 -13.25 -10.63
N PRO A 11 -14.71 -14.12 -9.69
CA PRO A 11 -14.10 -14.24 -8.37
C PRO A 11 -12.61 -14.57 -8.42
N TYR A 12 -12.22 -15.53 -9.26
CA TYR A 12 -10.81 -15.91 -9.42
C TYR A 12 -9.94 -14.76 -9.95
N LYS A 13 -10.41 -14.06 -11.00
CA LYS A 13 -9.67 -12.94 -11.60
C LYS A 13 -9.58 -11.76 -10.64
N PHE A 14 -10.65 -11.52 -9.87
CA PHE A 14 -10.67 -10.52 -8.81
C PHE A 14 -9.62 -10.85 -7.74
N LEU A 15 -9.67 -12.05 -7.16
CA LEU A 15 -8.74 -12.49 -6.12
C LEU A 15 -7.29 -12.47 -6.60
N LYS A 16 -7.02 -12.97 -7.81
CA LYS A 16 -5.69 -12.93 -8.44
C LYS A 16 -5.12 -11.50 -8.53
N ARG A 17 -5.97 -10.50 -8.83
CA ARG A 17 -5.57 -9.08 -8.84
C ARG A 17 -5.51 -8.46 -7.45
N TYR A 18 -6.36 -8.92 -6.54
CA TYR A 18 -6.39 -8.46 -5.15
C TYR A 18 -5.12 -8.88 -4.41
N PHE A 19 -4.73 -10.15 -4.49
CA PHE A 19 -3.49 -10.65 -3.87
C PHE A 19 -2.23 -9.92 -4.37
N LYS A 20 -2.20 -9.51 -5.64
CA LYS A 20 -1.10 -8.68 -6.18
C LYS A 20 -1.02 -7.27 -5.55
N ARG A 21 -2.14 -6.74 -5.05
CA ARG A 21 -2.22 -5.42 -4.41
C ARG A 21 -2.16 -5.48 -2.89
N ASN A 22 -2.39 -6.66 -2.30
CA ASN A 22 -2.50 -6.84 -0.86
C ASN A 22 -1.29 -6.30 -0.09
N LEU A 23 -0.08 -6.51 -0.59
CA LEU A 23 1.15 -5.97 0.02
C LEU A 23 1.17 -4.44 0.02
N SER A 24 0.81 -3.83 -1.12
CA SER A 24 0.75 -2.37 -1.26
C SER A 24 -0.35 -1.76 -0.38
N GLU A 25 -1.55 -2.36 -0.38
CA GLU A 25 -2.68 -1.91 0.46
C GLU A 25 -2.36 -2.01 1.95
N SER A 26 -1.68 -3.09 2.37
CA SER A 26 -1.20 -3.28 3.74
C SER A 26 -0.21 -2.18 4.14
N GLY A 27 0.77 -1.86 3.29
CA GLY A 27 1.74 -0.79 3.53
C GLY A 27 1.09 0.59 3.66
N PHE A 28 0.13 0.91 2.78
CA PHE A 28 -0.65 2.15 2.87
C PHE A 28 -1.47 2.23 4.17
N SER A 29 -2.09 1.13 4.58
CA SER A 29 -2.85 1.05 5.84
C SER A 29 -1.94 1.28 7.06
N ALA A 30 -0.76 0.66 7.08
CA ALA A 30 0.24 0.86 8.13
C ALA A 30 0.71 2.33 8.20
N ASN A 31 0.96 2.97 7.06
CA ASN A 31 1.34 4.38 7.00
C ASN A 31 0.26 5.30 7.55
N LYS A 32 -1.00 5.04 7.21
CA LYS A 32 -2.14 5.83 7.69
C LYS A 32 -2.28 5.77 9.20
N ARG A 33 -2.10 4.58 9.80
CA ARG A 33 -2.10 4.41 11.26
C ARG A 33 -0.91 5.12 11.91
N ARG A 34 0.27 5.01 11.31
CA ARG A 34 1.50 5.60 11.88
C ARG A 34 1.53 7.13 11.84
N PHE A 35 1.04 7.72 10.76
CA PHE A 35 1.15 9.17 10.52
C PHE A 35 -0.18 9.92 10.62
N GLY A 36 -1.29 9.25 10.94
CA GLY A 36 -2.60 9.88 11.05
C GLY A 36 -3.05 10.50 9.74
N TRP A 37 -2.78 9.85 8.61
CA TRP A 37 -3.04 10.34 7.25
C TRP A 37 -2.28 11.61 6.82
N LEU A 38 -1.34 12.12 7.62
CA LEU A 38 -0.64 13.37 7.33
C LEU A 38 0.89 13.23 7.35
N ILE A 39 1.55 13.66 6.27
CA ILE A 39 3.00 13.81 6.25
C ILE A 39 3.34 15.19 6.82
N ARG A 40 3.98 15.20 7.99
CA ARG A 40 4.31 16.44 8.72
C ARG A 40 5.41 17.30 8.07
N GLN A 41 6.14 16.76 7.09
CA GLN A 41 7.19 17.51 6.40
C GLN A 41 6.59 18.68 5.62
N LYS A 42 7.08 19.89 5.85
CA LYS A 42 6.54 21.10 5.19
C LYS A 42 7.07 21.28 3.77
N ARG A 43 8.38 21.06 3.58
CA ARG A 43 9.09 21.24 2.30
C ARG A 43 8.87 20.04 1.39
N GLU A 44 8.67 20.28 0.11
CA GLU A 44 8.25 19.27 -0.88
C GLU A 44 9.27 18.15 -1.08
N ASP A 45 10.54 18.51 -1.27
CA ASP A 45 11.70 17.59 -1.33
C ASP A 45 11.73 16.62 -0.14
N ARG A 46 11.43 17.11 1.07
CA ARG A 46 11.40 16.29 2.28
C ARG A 46 10.17 15.38 2.35
N ARG A 47 9.05 15.78 1.76
CA ARG A 47 7.87 14.91 1.64
C ARG A 47 8.15 13.76 0.70
N GLU A 48 8.76 14.05 -0.44
CA GLU A 48 9.14 13.04 -1.43
C GLU A 48 10.14 12.03 -0.84
N MET A 49 11.20 12.52 -0.19
CA MET A 49 12.17 11.66 0.50
C MET A 49 11.51 10.80 1.59
N ALA A 50 10.60 11.37 2.39
CA ALA A 50 9.89 10.62 3.42
C ALA A 50 9.01 9.52 2.82
N LEU A 51 8.26 9.82 1.75
CA LEU A 51 7.46 8.83 1.02
C LEU A 51 8.31 7.72 0.43
N PHE A 52 9.42 8.08 -0.21
CA PHE A 52 10.36 7.14 -0.81
C PHE A 52 10.94 6.20 0.26
N ALA A 53 11.47 6.76 1.35
CA ALA A 53 12.03 5.98 2.45
C ALA A 53 10.99 5.02 3.03
N ILE A 54 9.77 5.50 3.30
CA ILE A 54 8.67 4.68 3.80
C ILE A 54 8.35 3.52 2.84
N GLY A 55 8.26 3.79 1.53
CA GLY A 55 8.03 2.77 0.51
C GLY A 55 9.16 1.73 0.46
N LEU A 56 10.41 2.18 0.56
CA LEU A 56 11.59 1.32 0.63
C LEU A 56 11.54 0.41 1.86
N TRP A 57 11.20 0.95 3.04
CA TRP A 57 11.04 0.18 4.27
C TRP A 57 9.97 -0.89 4.15
N HIS A 58 8.80 -0.58 3.56
CA HIS A 58 7.75 -1.57 3.30
C HIS A 58 8.25 -2.72 2.43
N ASN A 59 9.02 -2.42 1.39
CA ASN A 59 9.58 -3.43 0.50
C ASN A 59 10.64 -4.28 1.20
N ILE A 60 11.58 -3.66 1.93
CA ILE A 60 12.64 -4.39 2.65
C ILE A 60 12.04 -5.36 3.68
N PHE A 61 11.09 -4.90 4.50
CA PHE A 61 10.47 -5.76 5.51
C PHE A 61 9.47 -6.78 4.91
N ALA A 62 8.98 -6.55 3.69
CA ALA A 62 8.15 -7.52 2.98
C ALA A 62 8.99 -8.61 2.28
N ILE A 63 10.27 -8.34 1.99
CA ILE A 63 11.20 -9.36 1.48
C ILE A 63 11.49 -10.31 2.65
N ARG A 64 10.90 -11.50 2.62
CA ARG A 64 11.41 -12.63 3.39
C ARG A 64 12.76 -13.01 2.80
N VAL A 65 13.84 -12.57 3.45
CA VAL A 65 15.17 -13.17 3.23
C VAL A 65 15.04 -14.65 3.55
N ARG A 66 15.36 -15.49 2.58
CA ARG A 66 15.29 -16.94 2.66
C ARG A 66 16.70 -17.50 2.58
#